data_AF-A0A4R4FA00-F1
#
_entry.id   AF-A0A4R4FA00-F1
#
_cell.length_a   1.000
_cell.length_b   1.000
_cell.length_c   1.000
_cell.angle_alpha   90.00
_cell.angle_beta   90.00
_cell.angle_gamma   90.00
#
_symmetry.space_group_name_H-M   'P 1'
#
loop_
_entity.id
_entity.type
_entity.pdbx_description
1 polymer ?
#
loop_
_entity_poly.entity_id
_entity_poly.type
_entity_poly.pdbx_seq_one_letter_code
_entity_poly.pdbx_strand_id
1 'polypeptide(L)'
;MGLNSKMANREVQKLIFKDYTTKKPFLNLDFANTSTTELTGETMFAYGGQGHPKRVSFAGEKGGTLTIETQMQSVKLWELITGGDVSKSAKYTKRVVLPVAEGKVTLPEAPAEGFAPDFYAEDDDCGKELSATMAGAIATLADADGITSVVAYYVKEVTDKVERINIKSTSFPKAFIVEGETYMKTEDDDILPARMIAYKCVPQSTMSLAFANNGDPGAVTITCDLLADKDNNILDLIVEEEA
;
A
#
# COMPACT_ATOMS: atom_id res chain seq x y z
N MET A 1 42.73 3.64 3.11
CA MET A 1 42.52 2.92 4.37
C MET A 1 42.59 3.99 5.45
N GLY A 2 41.53 4.29 6.19
CA GLY A 2 40.55 3.34 6.70
C GLY A 2 39.08 3.73 6.51
N LEU A 3 38.27 2.69 6.51
CA LEU A 3 36.91 2.62 7.04
C LEU A 3 36.82 1.15 7.48
N ASN A 4 37.06 0.90 8.78
CA ASN A 4 36.89 -0.39 9.46
C ASN A 4 36.66 -0.14 10.96
N SER A 5 35.86 0.89 11.26
CA SER A 5 35.45 1.23 12.61
C SER A 5 34.21 0.41 12.95
N LYS A 6 34.13 -0.15 14.17
CA LYS A 6 32.89 -0.81 14.59
C LYS A 6 31.81 0.26 14.70
N MET A 7 30.64 -0.04 14.16
CA MET A 7 29.57 0.94 13.96
C MET A 7 28.21 0.38 14.37
N ALA A 8 27.33 1.25 14.83
CA ALA A 8 25.97 0.93 15.22
C ALA A 8 24.98 1.97 14.68
N ASN A 9 23.72 1.56 14.48
CA ASN A 9 22.64 2.43 14.05
C ASN A 9 21.42 2.27 14.98
N ARG A 10 20.71 3.36 15.21
CA ARG A 10 19.41 3.41 15.90
C ARG A 10 18.35 4.21 15.12
N GLU A 11 18.72 4.77 13.97
CA GLU A 11 17.88 5.57 13.10
C GLU A 11 17.26 4.71 11.99
N VAL A 12 16.04 5.08 11.58
CA VAL A 12 15.36 4.49 10.43
C VAL A 12 15.81 5.19 9.16
N GLN A 13 15.99 4.44 8.08
CA GLN A 13 16.45 5.01 6.81
C GLN A 13 15.36 5.91 6.20
N LYS A 14 15.75 7.07 5.68
CA LYS A 14 14.92 7.84 4.75
C LYS A 14 14.98 7.15 3.39
N LEU A 15 13.83 6.74 2.86
CA LEU A 15 13.79 5.93 1.64
C LEU A 15 13.28 6.74 0.46
N ILE A 16 14.02 6.72 -0.65
CA ILE A 16 13.60 7.27 -1.93
C ILE A 16 13.30 6.11 -2.87
N PHE A 17 12.07 6.05 -3.35
CA PHE A 17 11.66 5.08 -4.36
C PHE A 17 11.77 5.70 -5.75
N LYS A 18 12.49 5.03 -6.65
CA LYS A 18 12.64 5.44 -8.05
C LYS A 18 12.03 4.41 -8.98
N ASP A 19 11.35 4.89 -10.01
CA ASP A 19 10.82 4.04 -11.07
C ASP A 19 11.97 3.27 -11.76
N TYR A 20 11.83 1.96 -11.92
CA TYR A 20 12.93 1.12 -12.39
C TYR A 20 13.33 1.41 -13.85
N THR A 21 12.40 1.85 -14.70
CA THR A 21 12.68 2.11 -16.12
C THR A 21 13.26 3.51 -16.33
N THR A 22 12.61 4.53 -15.78
CA THR A 22 12.97 5.94 -15.98
C THR A 22 14.03 6.43 -15.00
N LYS A 23 14.27 5.70 -13.91
CA LYS A 23 15.18 6.05 -12.80
C LYS A 23 14.80 7.35 -12.08
N LYS A 24 13.59 7.85 -12.31
CA LYS A 24 13.08 9.09 -11.69
C LYS A 24 12.49 8.79 -10.31
N PRO A 25 12.67 9.70 -9.33
CA PRO A 25 11.98 9.61 -8.05
C PRO A 25 10.46 9.59 -8.23
N PHE A 26 9.81 8.63 -7.57
CA PHE A 26 8.36 8.45 -7.58
C PHE A 26 7.74 8.81 -6.22
N LEU A 27 8.37 8.36 -5.13
CA LEU A 27 7.94 8.57 -3.75
C LEU A 27 9.15 8.80 -2.85
N ASN A 28 9.08 9.83 -2.00
CA ASN A 28 9.96 9.99 -0.86
C ASN A 28 9.21 9.49 0.37
N LEU A 29 9.76 8.48 1.04
CA LEU A 29 9.19 7.82 2.21
C LEU A 29 10.09 8.13 3.41
N ASP A 30 9.85 9.27 4.03
CA ASP A 30 10.56 9.76 5.22
C ASP A 30 9.84 9.44 6.54
N PHE A 31 8.71 8.74 6.45
CA PHE A 31 7.81 8.42 7.55
C PHE A 31 7.75 6.93 7.89
N ALA A 32 8.68 6.12 7.38
CA ALA A 32 8.77 4.71 7.75
C ALA A 32 9.05 4.59 9.26
N ASN A 33 8.37 3.65 9.91
CA ASN A 33 8.62 3.30 11.30
C ASN A 33 9.78 2.32 11.44
N THR A 34 9.95 1.40 10.49
CA THR A 34 11.08 0.47 10.43
C THR A 34 11.46 0.15 8.97
N SER A 35 12.74 -0.16 8.75
CA SER A 35 13.27 -0.66 7.49
C SER A 35 14.28 -1.78 7.79
N THR A 36 14.02 -2.99 7.30
CA THR A 36 14.86 -4.17 7.52
C THR A 36 15.27 -4.76 6.18
N THR A 37 16.58 -4.90 5.96
CA THR A 37 17.14 -5.51 4.77
C THR A 37 17.80 -6.83 5.13
N GLU A 38 17.33 -7.93 4.54
CA GLU A 38 17.88 -9.26 4.75
C GLU A 38 18.50 -9.75 3.44
N LEU A 39 19.71 -10.31 3.51
CA LEU A 39 20.35 -10.99 2.39
C LEU A 39 20.28 -12.50 2.62
N THR A 40 19.77 -13.21 1.62
CA THR A 40 19.66 -14.67 1.64
C THR A 40 20.62 -15.28 0.61
N GLY A 41 21.07 -16.50 0.88
CA GLY A 41 21.93 -17.24 -0.04
C GLY A 41 21.95 -18.71 0.31
N GLU A 42 21.82 -19.55 -0.70
CA GLU A 42 21.88 -20.99 -0.53
C GLU A 42 23.31 -21.51 -0.68
N THR A 43 23.69 -22.47 0.17
CA THR A 43 24.94 -23.20 0.02
C THR A 43 24.67 -24.69 0.05
N MET A 44 24.81 -25.32 -1.11
CA MET A 44 24.74 -26.78 -1.22
C MET A 44 26.10 -27.39 -0.92
N PHE A 45 26.11 -28.59 -0.34
CA PHE A 45 27.35 -29.29 0.01
C PHE A 45 27.41 -30.66 -0.67
N ALA A 46 28.57 -31.00 -1.25
CA ALA A 46 28.89 -32.38 -1.60
C ALA A 46 29.55 -33.07 -0.39
N TYR A 47 29.09 -34.27 -0.09
CA TYR A 47 29.54 -35.09 1.03
C TYR A 47 30.41 -36.24 0.54
N GLY A 48 31.37 -36.72 1.34
CA GLY A 48 32.28 -37.77 0.87
C GLY A 48 32.93 -38.60 1.97
N GLY A 49 32.94 -39.93 1.76
CA GLY A 49 33.54 -40.93 2.63
C GLY A 49 32.58 -41.50 3.69
N GLN A 50 33.07 -42.49 4.43
CA GLN A 50 32.37 -43.05 5.59
C GLN A 50 32.22 -41.97 6.67
N GLY A 51 31.01 -41.79 7.20
CA GLY A 51 30.69 -40.72 8.15
C GLY A 51 30.07 -39.46 7.51
N HIS A 52 29.87 -39.43 6.19
CA HIS A 52 29.16 -38.37 5.48
C HIS A 52 29.57 -36.92 5.84
N PRO A 53 30.88 -36.58 5.92
CA PRO A 53 31.31 -35.21 6.16
C PRO A 53 31.13 -34.34 4.90
N LYS A 54 30.80 -33.06 5.10
CA LYS A 54 30.79 -32.04 4.03
C LYS A 54 32.22 -31.84 3.49
N ARG A 55 32.42 -31.90 2.17
CA ARG A 55 33.73 -31.82 1.53
C ARG A 55 33.87 -30.64 0.57
N VAL A 56 32.81 -30.30 -0.15
CA VAL A 56 32.80 -29.21 -1.14
C VAL A 56 31.52 -28.40 -0.94
N SER A 57 31.62 -27.07 -1.00
CA SER A 57 30.47 -26.16 -0.96
C SER A 57 30.24 -25.52 -2.33
N PHE A 58 28.98 -25.40 -2.73
CA PHE A 58 28.53 -24.66 -3.91
C PHE A 58 27.60 -23.55 -3.43
N ALA A 59 28.01 -22.30 -3.64
CA ALA A 59 27.17 -21.14 -3.33
C ALA A 59 26.25 -20.84 -4.53
N GLY A 60 24.96 -20.60 -4.25
CA GLY A 60 23.94 -20.29 -5.25
C GLY A 60 22.86 -19.36 -4.69
N GLU A 61 21.97 -18.90 -5.57
CA GLU A 61 20.73 -18.17 -5.22
C GLU A 61 20.92 -17.06 -4.19
N LYS A 62 21.86 -16.14 -4.45
CA LYS A 62 21.92 -14.90 -3.67
C LYS A 62 20.68 -14.06 -3.97
N GLY A 63 19.93 -13.76 -2.92
CA GLY A 63 18.75 -12.92 -2.97
C GLY A 63 18.67 -12.06 -1.72
N GLY A 64 17.49 -11.51 -1.47
CA GLY A 64 17.22 -10.80 -0.24
C GLY A 64 15.80 -10.29 -0.20
N THR A 65 15.43 -9.76 0.96
CA THR A 65 14.15 -9.10 1.17
C THR A 65 14.39 -7.72 1.78
N LEU A 66 13.58 -6.76 1.37
CA LEU A 66 13.48 -5.46 2.01
C LEU A 66 12.09 -5.33 2.60
N THR A 67 12.00 -5.20 3.92
CA THR A 67 10.75 -5.03 4.65
C THR A 67 10.67 -3.61 5.19
N ILE A 68 9.57 -2.92 4.91
CA ILE A 68 9.32 -1.55 5.35
C ILE A 68 7.99 -1.54 6.10
N GLU A 69 7.97 -1.01 7.31
CA GLU A 69 6.74 -0.83 8.08
C GLU A 69 6.42 0.66 8.23
N THR A 70 5.17 1.03 8.00
CA THR A 70 4.69 2.40 8.17
C THR A 70 3.24 2.44 8.65
N GLN A 71 2.94 3.33 9.58
CA GLN A 71 1.57 3.67 9.98
C GLN A 71 0.97 4.78 9.10
N MET A 72 1.81 5.54 8.41
CA MET A 72 1.39 6.56 7.45
C MET A 72 1.26 5.95 6.05
N GLN A 73 0.17 6.28 5.36
CA GLN A 73 -0.15 5.70 4.05
C GLN A 73 -0.47 6.80 3.05
N SER A 74 -0.17 6.54 1.77
CA SER A 74 -0.52 7.44 0.67
C SER A 74 -1.03 6.63 -0.52
N VAL A 75 -1.81 7.27 -1.40
CA VAL A 75 -2.30 6.65 -2.64
C VAL A 75 -1.14 6.14 -3.49
N LYS A 76 -0.05 6.92 -3.63
CA LYS A 76 1.16 6.47 -4.34
C LYS A 76 1.80 5.21 -3.76
N LEU A 77 1.76 5.05 -2.44
CA LEU A 77 2.27 3.85 -1.78
C LEU A 77 1.43 2.63 -2.15
N TRP A 78 0.10 2.76 -2.11
CA TRP A 78 -0.82 1.69 -2.53
C TRP A 78 -0.68 1.37 -4.02
N GLU A 79 -0.52 2.37 -4.89
CA GLU A 79 -0.25 2.19 -6.32
C GLU A 79 0.99 1.34 -6.54
N LEU A 80 2.08 1.61 -5.79
CA LEU A 80 3.32 0.87 -5.90
C LEU A 80 3.17 -0.60 -5.48
N ILE A 81 2.56 -0.85 -4.31
CA ILE A 81 2.44 -2.19 -3.73
C ILE A 81 1.50 -3.07 -4.56
N THR A 82 0.43 -2.47 -5.10
CA THR A 82 -0.66 -3.23 -5.75
C THR A 82 -0.55 -3.24 -7.27
N GLY A 83 0.20 -2.31 -7.87
CA GLY A 83 0.19 -2.06 -9.31
C GLY A 83 -1.17 -1.58 -9.84
N GLY A 84 -2.04 -1.06 -8.96
CA GLY A 84 -3.38 -0.58 -9.32
C GLY A 84 -3.36 0.75 -10.07
N ASP A 85 -4.39 0.99 -10.87
CA ASP A 85 -4.53 2.23 -11.65
C ASP A 85 -5.14 3.36 -10.80
N VAL A 86 -4.51 4.54 -10.77
CA VAL A 86 -5.04 5.73 -10.08
C VAL A 86 -6.02 6.49 -10.99
N SER A 87 -7.21 6.82 -10.49
CA SER A 87 -8.20 7.68 -11.17
C SER A 87 -8.67 8.84 -10.29
N LYS A 88 -9.04 9.96 -10.93
CA LYS A 88 -9.62 11.16 -10.27
C LYS A 88 -11.15 11.16 -10.24
N SER A 89 -11.76 9.99 -10.40
CA SER A 89 -13.19 9.78 -10.21
C SER A 89 -13.46 8.47 -9.48
N ALA A 90 -14.57 8.42 -8.75
CA ALA A 90 -15.03 7.24 -8.03
C ALA A 90 -16.56 7.16 -8.03
N LYS A 91 -17.07 5.93 -8.08
CA LYS A 91 -18.48 5.62 -7.85
C LYS A 91 -18.58 4.72 -6.62
N TYR A 92 -19.43 5.08 -5.67
CA TYR A 92 -19.65 4.27 -4.46
C TYR A 92 -21.05 4.50 -3.89
N THR A 93 -21.56 3.49 -3.20
CA THR A 93 -22.85 3.54 -2.52
C THR A 93 -22.77 4.46 -1.31
N LYS A 94 -23.74 5.37 -1.20
CA LYS A 94 -23.95 6.25 -0.06
C LYS A 94 -25.27 5.89 0.61
N ARG A 95 -25.24 5.73 1.93
CA ARG A 95 -26.42 5.59 2.78
C ARG A 95 -26.81 6.96 3.32
N VAL A 96 -28.06 7.37 3.15
CA VAL A 96 -28.61 8.61 3.73
C VAL A 96 -29.97 8.34 4.33
N VAL A 97 -30.23 8.90 5.52
CA VAL A 97 -31.58 8.94 6.09
C VAL A 97 -32.21 10.25 5.68
N LEU A 98 -33.40 10.19 5.09
CA LEU A 98 -34.08 11.35 4.53
C LEU A 98 -35.54 11.38 4.97
N PRO A 99 -36.09 12.57 5.26
CA PRO A 99 -37.51 12.71 5.57
C PRO A 99 -38.35 12.49 4.31
N VAL A 100 -39.56 11.94 4.50
CA VAL A 100 -40.58 11.84 3.45
C VAL A 100 -41.49 13.06 3.55
N ALA A 101 -41.59 13.82 2.46
CA ALA A 101 -42.50 14.96 2.35
C ALA A 101 -43.47 14.70 1.19
N GLU A 102 -44.77 14.59 1.50
CA GLU A 102 -45.83 14.35 0.51
C GLU A 102 -45.55 13.12 -0.40
N GLY A 103 -45.03 12.05 0.20
CA GLY A 103 -44.66 10.81 -0.53
C GLY A 103 -43.40 10.92 -1.38
N LYS A 104 -42.63 12.01 -1.25
CA LYS A 104 -41.39 12.25 -1.98
C LYS A 104 -40.18 12.33 -1.07
N VAL A 105 -39.04 11.96 -1.62
CA VAL A 105 -37.73 12.00 -0.97
C VAL A 105 -36.78 12.73 -1.91
N THR A 106 -36.05 13.71 -1.39
CA THR A 106 -35.07 14.47 -2.18
C THR A 106 -33.67 14.03 -1.78
N LEU A 107 -32.97 13.36 -2.70
CA LEU A 107 -31.57 13.02 -2.53
C LEU A 107 -30.72 14.30 -2.59
N PRO A 108 -29.62 14.39 -1.80
CA PRO A 108 -28.72 15.55 -1.88
C PRO A 108 -28.08 15.75 -3.26
N GLU A 109 -27.89 14.64 -3.98
CA GLU A 109 -27.27 14.57 -5.30
C GLU A 109 -28.02 13.52 -6.13
N ALA A 110 -28.09 13.70 -7.45
CA ALA A 110 -28.67 12.70 -8.34
C ALA A 110 -27.83 11.40 -8.32
N PRO A 111 -28.46 10.21 -8.40
CA PRO A 111 -27.73 8.95 -8.53
C PRO A 111 -26.86 8.94 -9.79
N ALA A 112 -25.76 8.19 -9.73
CA ALA A 112 -24.90 7.97 -10.87
C ALA A 112 -25.66 7.29 -12.01
N GLU A 113 -25.38 7.68 -13.25
CA GLU A 113 -26.04 7.12 -14.43
C GLU A 113 -25.89 5.59 -14.49
N GLY A 114 -27.00 4.89 -14.75
CA GLY A 114 -27.07 3.43 -14.80
C GLY A 114 -27.27 2.73 -13.45
N PHE A 115 -27.39 3.47 -12.35
CA PHE A 115 -27.61 2.91 -11.01
C PHE A 115 -28.94 3.39 -10.41
N ALA A 116 -29.84 2.45 -10.14
CA ALA A 116 -31.08 2.74 -9.41
C ALA A 116 -30.79 2.84 -7.90
N PRO A 117 -31.42 3.79 -7.18
CA PRO A 117 -31.37 3.85 -5.73
C PRO A 117 -32.37 2.87 -5.08
N ASP A 118 -32.00 2.31 -3.94
CA ASP A 118 -32.84 1.45 -3.11
C ASP A 118 -33.36 2.25 -1.90
N PHE A 119 -34.63 2.06 -1.54
CA PHE A 119 -35.27 2.77 -0.42
C PHE A 119 -35.84 1.78 0.59
N TYR A 120 -35.64 2.05 1.89
CA TYR A 120 -36.16 1.27 3.00
C TYR A 120 -36.79 2.19 4.03
N ALA A 121 -37.78 1.72 4.80
CA ALA A 121 -38.24 2.47 5.96
C ALA A 121 -37.09 2.56 7.00
N GLU A 122 -37.02 3.65 7.77
CA GLU A 122 -35.92 3.82 8.75
C GLU A 122 -35.90 2.73 9.84
N ASP A 123 -37.07 2.23 10.22
CA ASP A 123 -37.25 1.15 11.19
C ASP A 123 -37.07 -0.26 10.59
N ASP A 124 -36.90 -0.37 9.27
CA ASP A 124 -36.70 -1.63 8.52
C ASP A 124 -35.56 -1.51 7.49
N ASP A 125 -34.42 -0.94 7.91
CA ASP A 125 -33.23 -0.76 7.07
C ASP A 125 -32.70 -2.11 6.55
N CYS A 126 -32.53 -2.23 5.22
CA CYS A 126 -32.21 -3.46 4.50
C CYS A 126 -33.26 -4.59 4.63
N GLY A 127 -34.48 -4.27 5.05
CA GLY A 127 -35.63 -5.18 5.08
C GLY A 127 -36.45 -5.13 3.79
N LYS A 128 -37.71 -4.69 3.88
CA LYS A 128 -38.59 -4.58 2.71
C LYS A 128 -38.28 -3.32 1.90
N GLU A 129 -37.89 -3.51 0.65
CA GLU A 129 -37.65 -2.41 -0.29
C GLU A 129 -38.96 -1.67 -0.64
N LEU A 130 -38.90 -0.35 -0.63
CA LEU A 130 -39.96 0.56 -1.05
C LEU A 130 -39.79 0.90 -2.53
N SER A 131 -40.81 0.62 -3.34
CA SER A 131 -40.79 1.00 -4.76
C SER A 131 -40.83 2.52 -4.93
N ALA A 132 -39.96 3.05 -5.77
CA ALA A 132 -39.89 4.48 -6.06
C ALA A 132 -39.63 4.76 -7.55
N THR A 133 -40.15 5.88 -8.05
CA THR A 133 -39.82 6.40 -9.40
C THR A 133 -38.95 7.65 -9.26
N MET A 134 -37.83 7.68 -9.98
CA MET A 134 -36.87 8.79 -9.93
C MET A 134 -37.12 9.84 -11.01
N ALA A 135 -37.02 11.11 -10.63
CA ALA A 135 -36.94 12.25 -11.53
C ALA A 135 -35.78 13.16 -11.06
N GLY A 136 -34.61 13.00 -11.69
CA GLY A 136 -33.38 13.64 -11.22
C GLY A 136 -33.01 13.19 -9.81
N ALA A 137 -32.92 14.12 -8.87
CA ALA A 137 -32.62 13.84 -7.46
C ALA A 137 -33.87 13.55 -6.61
N ILE A 138 -35.08 13.59 -7.18
CA ILE A 138 -36.33 13.41 -6.44
C ILE A 138 -36.88 12.00 -6.70
N ALA A 139 -37.13 11.27 -5.62
CA ALA A 139 -37.82 9.99 -5.64
C ALA A 139 -39.29 10.19 -5.25
N THR A 140 -40.21 9.59 -5.99
CA THR A 140 -41.63 9.48 -5.62
C THR A 140 -41.89 8.04 -5.18
N LEU A 141 -42.21 7.84 -3.90
CA LEU A 141 -42.48 6.53 -3.32
C LEU A 141 -43.89 6.06 -3.72
N ALA A 142 -44.03 4.78 -4.05
CA ALA A 142 -45.32 4.19 -4.41
C ALA A 142 -46.21 3.96 -3.18
N ASP A 143 -45.62 3.55 -2.05
CA ASP A 143 -46.28 3.33 -0.76
C ASP A 143 -45.54 4.15 0.32
N ALA A 144 -46.05 5.34 0.62
CA ALA A 144 -45.49 6.25 1.63
C ALA A 144 -46.32 6.34 2.91
N ASP A 145 -47.43 5.60 2.99
CA ASP A 145 -48.41 5.75 4.08
C ASP A 145 -47.79 5.40 5.45
N GLY A 146 -47.81 6.39 6.35
CA GLY A 146 -47.26 6.25 7.69
C GLY A 146 -45.73 6.33 7.77
N ILE A 147 -45.02 6.44 6.64
CA ILE A 147 -43.56 6.54 6.60
C ILE A 147 -43.14 7.99 6.76
N THR A 148 -42.41 8.29 7.84
CA THR A 148 -41.92 9.65 8.12
C THR A 148 -40.50 9.89 7.60
N SER A 149 -39.70 8.83 7.51
CA SER A 149 -38.32 8.84 7.05
C SER A 149 -37.95 7.52 6.40
N VAL A 150 -37.01 7.59 5.47
CA VAL A 150 -36.46 6.43 4.75
C VAL A 150 -34.94 6.41 4.80
N VAL A 151 -34.36 5.22 4.70
CA VAL A 151 -32.97 5.02 4.35
C VAL A 151 -32.87 4.84 2.83
N ALA A 152 -32.12 5.71 2.17
CA ALA A 152 -31.81 5.58 0.76
C ALA A 152 -30.36 5.11 0.57
N TYR A 153 -30.17 4.05 -0.21
CA TYR A 153 -28.88 3.62 -0.72
C TYR A 153 -28.79 3.98 -2.19
N TYR A 154 -27.81 4.80 -2.56
CA TYR A 154 -27.63 5.20 -3.95
C TYR A 154 -26.16 5.31 -4.29
N VAL A 155 -25.81 4.92 -5.52
CA VAL A 155 -24.45 5.13 -6.03
C VAL A 155 -24.31 6.59 -6.40
N LYS A 156 -23.35 7.28 -5.78
CA LYS A 156 -22.95 8.62 -6.22
C LYS A 156 -21.65 8.57 -7.01
N GLU A 157 -21.50 9.49 -7.94
CA GLU A 157 -20.26 9.72 -8.68
C GLU A 157 -19.58 10.98 -8.15
N VAL A 158 -18.28 10.88 -7.86
CA VAL A 158 -17.45 11.99 -7.39
C VAL A 158 -16.31 12.19 -8.37
N THR A 159 -16.09 13.42 -8.78
CA THR A 159 -15.03 13.82 -9.73
C THR A 159 -14.14 14.97 -9.22
N ASP A 160 -14.53 15.62 -8.13
CA ASP A 160 -13.71 16.64 -7.46
C ASP A 160 -13.01 16.05 -6.23
N LYS A 161 -11.74 16.43 -6.01
CA LYS A 161 -10.91 16.07 -4.85
C LYS A 161 -10.97 14.59 -4.44
N VAL A 162 -10.99 13.69 -5.42
CA VAL A 162 -11.01 12.24 -5.20
C VAL A 162 -9.83 11.56 -5.85
N GLU A 163 -9.30 10.54 -5.18
CA GLU A 163 -8.32 9.61 -5.71
C GLU A 163 -8.82 8.20 -5.46
N ARG A 164 -8.86 7.38 -6.50
CA ARG A 164 -9.24 5.98 -6.44
C ARG A 164 -8.13 5.14 -7.00
N ILE A 165 -7.83 4.03 -6.33
CA ILE A 165 -6.99 2.96 -6.90
C ILE A 165 -7.88 1.79 -7.29
N ASN A 166 -7.73 1.34 -8.52
CA ASN A 166 -8.39 0.15 -9.04
C ASN A 166 -7.38 -1.01 -9.13
N ILE A 167 -7.55 -2.00 -8.25
CA ILE A 167 -6.74 -3.21 -8.22
C ILE A 167 -7.50 -4.31 -8.96
N LYS A 168 -6.97 -4.72 -10.11
CA LYS A 168 -7.53 -5.82 -10.91
C LYS A 168 -6.78 -7.11 -10.61
N SER A 169 -7.35 -8.25 -10.97
CA SER A 169 -6.62 -9.54 -10.98
C SER A 169 -5.41 -9.53 -11.92
N THR A 170 -5.35 -8.58 -12.85
CA THR A 170 -4.26 -8.35 -13.79
C THR A 170 -3.38 -7.15 -13.42
N SER A 171 -3.60 -6.54 -12.25
CA SER A 171 -2.72 -5.51 -11.71
C SER A 171 -1.54 -6.19 -11.03
N PHE A 172 -0.33 -5.85 -11.46
CA PHE A 172 0.89 -6.40 -10.88
C PHE A 172 1.82 -5.25 -10.50
N PRO A 173 2.42 -5.29 -9.30
CA PRO A 173 3.39 -4.28 -8.91
C PRO A 173 4.61 -4.32 -9.84
N LYS A 174 5.13 -3.13 -10.17
CA LYS A 174 6.33 -2.99 -10.99
C LYS A 174 7.58 -3.00 -10.11
N ALA A 175 8.69 -3.43 -10.70
CA ALA A 175 9.98 -3.28 -10.06
C ALA A 175 10.31 -1.79 -9.86
N PHE A 176 11.04 -1.48 -8.80
CA PHE A 176 11.51 -0.13 -8.47
C PHE A 176 12.89 -0.20 -7.80
N ILE A 177 13.59 0.93 -7.72
CA ILE A 177 14.84 1.08 -6.97
C ILE A 177 14.53 1.72 -5.63
N VAL A 178 15.19 1.27 -4.57
CA VAL A 178 15.16 1.92 -3.26
C VAL A 178 16.54 2.46 -2.92
N GLU A 179 16.60 3.75 -2.60
CA GLU A 179 17.77 4.38 -2.01
C GLU A 179 17.44 4.79 -0.57
N GLY A 180 18.11 4.18 0.39
CA GLY A 180 17.98 4.50 1.80
C GLY A 180 19.16 5.33 2.30
N GLU A 181 18.90 6.35 3.11
CA GLU A 181 19.93 7.15 3.77
C GLU A 181 19.72 7.14 5.29
N THR A 182 20.80 6.93 6.03
CA THR A 182 20.84 6.97 7.49
C THR A 182 22.25 7.38 7.97
N TYR A 183 22.46 7.39 9.28
CA TYR A 183 23.76 7.62 9.89
C TYR A 183 24.19 6.42 10.73
N MET A 184 25.48 6.11 10.68
CA MET A 184 26.11 5.13 11.54
C MET A 184 26.99 5.86 12.56
N LYS A 185 26.97 5.41 13.81
CA LYS A 185 27.85 5.93 14.85
C LYS A 185 28.99 4.96 15.14
N THR A 186 30.22 5.45 15.21
CA THR A 186 31.42 4.63 15.48
C THR A 186 31.69 4.47 16.99
N GLU A 187 32.60 3.57 17.37
CA GLU A 187 33.13 3.47 18.74
C GLU A 187 33.86 4.75 19.20
N ASP A 188 34.36 5.54 18.25
CA ASP A 188 35.09 6.79 18.51
C ASP A 188 34.15 8.02 18.55
N ASP A 189 32.83 7.78 18.63
CA ASP A 189 31.76 8.79 18.62
C ASP A 189 31.59 9.58 17.30
N ASP A 190 32.28 9.21 16.22
CA ASP A 190 32.09 9.81 14.90
C ASP A 190 30.74 9.40 14.29
N ILE A 191 30.14 10.32 13.53
CA ILE A 191 28.90 10.10 12.79
C ILE A 191 29.23 10.00 11.31
N LEU A 192 28.91 8.87 10.70
CA LEU A 192 29.20 8.57 9.31
C LEU A 192 27.89 8.45 8.52
N PRO A 193 27.71 9.20 7.41
CA PRO A 193 26.61 8.96 6.48
C PRO A 193 26.66 7.53 5.92
N ALA A 194 25.53 6.84 5.96
CA ALA A 194 25.37 5.51 5.40
C ALA A 194 24.21 5.47 4.40
N ARG A 195 24.47 4.91 3.24
CA ARG A 195 23.49 4.74 2.17
C ARG A 195 23.32 3.28 1.80
N MET A 196 22.12 2.95 1.40
CA MET A 196 21.76 1.65 0.87
C MET A 196 21.13 1.84 -0.49
N ILE A 197 21.55 1.07 -1.50
CA ILE A 197 20.93 1.08 -2.83
C ILE A 197 20.49 -0.34 -3.16
N ALA A 198 19.18 -0.57 -3.15
CA ALA A 198 18.58 -1.81 -3.64
C ALA A 198 18.19 -1.64 -5.11
N TYR A 199 18.94 -2.28 -6.00
CA TYR A 199 18.92 -2.01 -7.44
C TYR A 199 17.64 -2.45 -8.15
N LYS A 200 16.96 -3.47 -7.62
CA LYS A 200 15.71 -3.98 -8.17
C LYS A 200 14.87 -4.63 -7.07
N CYS A 201 13.91 -3.88 -6.55
CA CYS A 201 12.92 -4.32 -5.58
C CYS A 201 11.63 -4.65 -6.31
N VAL A 202 11.00 -5.78 -5.99
CA VAL A 202 9.65 -6.13 -6.46
C VAL A 202 8.76 -6.34 -5.24
N PRO A 203 7.67 -5.58 -5.04
CA PRO A 203 6.74 -5.82 -3.95
C PRO A 203 6.15 -7.24 -4.06
N GLN A 204 6.09 -7.94 -2.93
CA GLN A 204 5.31 -9.16 -2.81
C GLN A 204 3.83 -8.81 -2.91
N SER A 205 3.04 -9.65 -3.59
CA SER A 205 1.61 -9.42 -3.82
C SER A 205 0.71 -9.57 -2.58
N THR A 206 1.28 -9.51 -1.38
CA THR A 206 0.54 -9.64 -0.12
C THR A 206 0.32 -8.26 0.48
N MET A 207 -0.94 -7.86 0.64
CA MET A 207 -1.34 -6.64 1.32
C MET A 207 -2.53 -6.92 2.24
N SER A 208 -2.46 -6.42 3.47
CA SER A 208 -3.56 -6.49 4.44
C SER A 208 -3.94 -5.07 4.87
N LEU A 209 -5.23 -4.74 4.77
CA LEU A 209 -5.81 -3.51 5.30
C LEU A 209 -6.69 -3.86 6.49
N ALA A 210 -6.24 -3.48 7.69
CA ALA A 210 -6.97 -3.68 8.93
C ALA A 210 -7.52 -2.35 9.45
N PHE A 211 -8.82 -2.31 9.79
CA PHE A 211 -9.48 -1.17 10.40
C PHE A 211 -9.99 -1.57 11.78
N ALA A 212 -9.46 -0.94 12.83
CA ALA A 212 -9.87 -1.16 14.22
C ALA A 212 -10.25 0.17 14.87
N ASN A 213 -11.24 0.15 15.78
CA ASN A 213 -11.73 1.34 16.48
C ASN A 213 -11.02 1.60 17.82
N ASN A 214 -10.03 0.78 18.18
CA ASN A 214 -9.22 0.89 19.38
C ASN A 214 -7.85 0.25 19.15
N GLY A 215 -6.87 0.60 19.98
CA GLY A 215 -5.47 0.16 19.84
C GLY A 215 -4.63 1.14 19.03
N ASP A 216 -3.41 0.71 18.70
CA ASP A 216 -2.48 1.51 17.91
C ASP A 216 -2.96 1.68 16.46
N PRO A 217 -2.58 2.77 15.78
CA PRO A 217 -2.84 2.94 14.35
C PRO A 217 -2.33 1.73 13.56
N GLY A 218 -3.16 1.20 12.66
CA GLY A 218 -2.80 0.05 11.83
C GLY A 218 -1.55 0.32 10.99
N ALA A 219 -0.53 -0.52 11.16
CA ALA A 219 0.67 -0.50 10.35
C ALA A 219 0.46 -1.27 9.03
N VAL A 220 1.10 -0.79 7.96
CA VAL A 220 1.24 -1.51 6.70
C VAL A 220 2.68 -1.96 6.58
N THR A 221 2.84 -3.27 6.40
CA THR A 221 4.13 -3.90 6.09
C THR A 221 4.24 -4.11 4.59
N ILE A 222 5.35 -3.65 4.02
CA ILE A 222 5.69 -3.79 2.61
C ILE A 222 6.91 -4.68 2.55
N THR A 223 6.75 -5.87 1.98
CA THR A 223 7.87 -6.78 1.74
C THR A 223 8.19 -6.77 0.26
N CYS A 224 9.45 -6.50 -0.08
CA CYS A 224 9.96 -6.54 -1.44
C CYS A 224 11.02 -7.64 -1.58
N ASP A 225 10.94 -8.40 -2.66
CA ASP A 225 12.02 -9.28 -3.06
C ASP A 225 13.12 -8.46 -3.75
N LEU A 226 14.37 -8.68 -3.33
CA LEU A 226 15.55 -8.08 -3.93
C LEU A 226 16.07 -9.00 -5.04
N LEU A 227 16.04 -8.50 -6.26
CA LEU A 227 16.43 -9.22 -7.46
C LEU A 227 17.75 -8.66 -8.02
N ALA A 228 18.45 -9.50 -8.77
CA ALA A 228 19.56 -9.04 -9.60
C ALA A 228 19.07 -8.11 -10.72
N ASP A 229 19.75 -6.99 -10.90
CA ASP A 229 19.60 -6.14 -12.08
C ASP A 229 20.34 -6.74 -13.31
N LYS A 230 20.39 -5.99 -14.42
CA LYS A 230 21.07 -6.43 -15.65
C LYS A 230 22.57 -6.66 -15.50
N ASP A 231 23.20 -6.01 -14.53
CA ASP A 231 24.64 -6.08 -14.25
C ASP A 231 24.92 -7.06 -13.08
N ASN A 232 23.89 -7.76 -12.60
CA ASN A 232 23.89 -8.66 -11.44
C ASN A 232 24.05 -7.98 -10.08
N ASN A 233 23.75 -6.69 -9.98
CA ASN A 233 23.73 -5.98 -8.70
C ASN A 233 22.43 -6.26 -7.96
N ILE A 234 22.50 -6.42 -6.64
CA ILE A 234 21.33 -6.61 -5.75
C ILE A 234 21.25 -5.45 -4.76
N LEU A 235 22.31 -5.23 -3.99
CA LEU A 235 22.36 -4.30 -2.88
C LEU A 235 23.75 -3.70 -2.74
N ASP A 236 23.82 -2.37 -2.68
CA ASP A 236 25.01 -1.66 -2.18
C ASP A 236 24.77 -1.15 -0.77
N LEU A 237 25.82 -1.26 0.05
CA LEU A 237 25.93 -0.64 1.37
C LEU A 237 27.14 0.27 1.33
N ILE A 238 26.89 1.57 1.47
CA ILE A 238 27.88 2.62 1.30
C ILE A 238 28.00 3.33 2.64
N VAL A 239 29.23 3.50 3.12
CA VAL A 239 29.54 4.36 4.28
C VAL A 239 30.56 5.37 3.79
N GLU A 240 30.28 6.64 4.04
CA GLU A 240 31.12 7.76 3.61
C GLU A 240 31.74 8.40 4.85
N GLU A 241 33.02 8.77 4.79
CA GLU A 241 33.60 9.75 5.72
C GLU A 241 33.21 11.14 5.21
N GLU A 242 32.87 12.07 6.11
CA GLU A 242 32.74 13.48 5.70
C GLU A 242 34.08 13.96 5.14
N ALA A 243 34.04 14.60 3.97
CA ALA A 243 35.22 15.11 3.27
C ALA A 243 35.81 16.36 3.93
#